data_AF-A0A496VY50-F1
#
_entry.id   AF-A0A496VY50-F1
#
_cell.length_a   1.000
_cell.length_b   1.000
_cell.length_c   1.000
_cell.angle_alpha   90.00
_cell.angle_beta   90.00
_cell.angle_gamma   90.00
#
_symmetry.space_group_name_H-M   'P 1'
#
loop_
_entity.id
_entity.type
_entity.pdbx_description
1 polymer ?
#
loop_
_entity_poly.entity_id
_entity_poly.type
_entity_poly.pdbx_seq_one_letter_code
_entity_poly.pdbx_strand_id
1 'polypeptide(L)'
;MNTAEEFEVLAKEWAKYCNSIWISSNTLDYLNHSAYRKLVEMGKPAIPYIIEQYKKDDTLCEWGFVLDEITRLDMVGYPDNFDPTEVRKRWIECWEQQQTLKKE
;
A
#
# COMPACT_ATOMS: atom_id res chain seq x y z
N MET A 1 10.26 -17.20 9.59
CA MET A 1 9.29 -16.82 8.53
C MET A 1 9.97 -15.79 7.65
N ASN A 2 9.91 -15.97 6.32
CA ASN A 2 10.46 -14.98 5.40
C ASN A 2 9.54 -13.76 5.34
N THR A 3 10.10 -12.56 5.19
CA THR A 3 9.37 -11.29 5.05
C THR A 3 8.30 -11.36 3.95
N ALA A 4 8.54 -12.10 2.87
CA ALA A 4 7.57 -12.30 1.79
C ALA A 4 6.32 -13.11 2.20
N GLU A 5 6.51 -14.17 2.99
CA GLU A 5 5.40 -15.02 3.43
C GLU A 5 4.52 -14.29 4.46
N GLU A 6 5.14 -13.56 5.37
CA GLU A 6 4.43 -12.73 6.35
C GLU A 6 3.65 -11.60 5.66
N PHE A 7 4.28 -10.93 4.68
CA PHE A 7 3.60 -9.93 3.85
C PHE A 7 2.39 -10.52 3.15
N GLU A 8 2.51 -11.70 2.52
CA GLU A 8 1.41 -12.29 1.76
C GLU A 8 0.21 -12.65 2.65
N VAL A 9 0.45 -13.15 3.86
CA VAL A 9 -0.61 -13.45 4.83
C VAL A 9 -1.33 -12.16 5.23
N LEU A 10 -0.58 -11.14 5.64
CA LEU A 10 -1.14 -9.84 6.04
C LEU A 10 -1.86 -9.14 4.89
N ALA A 11 -1.32 -9.25 3.67
CA ALA A 11 -1.91 -8.70 2.47
C ALA A 11 -3.27 -9.35 2.16
N LYS A 12 -3.36 -10.67 2.27
CA LYS A 12 -4.62 -11.40 2.07
C LYS A 12 -5.66 -11.07 3.14
N GLU A 13 -5.22 -10.94 4.40
CA GLU A 13 -6.12 -10.55 5.50
C GLU A 13 -6.65 -9.13 5.30
N TRP A 14 -5.78 -8.19 4.95
CA TRP A 14 -6.19 -6.81 4.69
C TRP A 14 -7.08 -6.71 3.45
N ALA A 15 -6.77 -7.41 2.36
CA ALA A 15 -7.60 -7.47 1.15
C ALA A 15 -9.03 -7.96 1.44
N LYS A 16 -9.18 -8.99 2.27
CA LYS A 16 -10.50 -9.46 2.71
C LYS A 16 -11.24 -8.40 3.50
N TYR A 17 -10.56 -7.69 4.39
CA TYR A 17 -11.15 -6.60 5.16
C TYR A 17 -11.57 -5.45 4.24
N CYS A 18 -10.68 -4.96 3.37
CA CYS A 18 -10.99 -3.92 2.37
C CYS A 18 -12.23 -4.29 1.54
N ASN A 19 -12.32 -5.53 1.07
CA ASN A 19 -13.50 -6.01 0.32
C ASN A 19 -14.77 -6.04 1.20
N SER A 20 -14.66 -6.32 2.50
CA SER A 20 -15.80 -6.29 3.42
C SER A 20 -16.27 -4.86 3.73
N ILE A 21 -15.38 -3.87 3.69
CA ILE A 21 -15.70 -2.46 3.96
C ILE A 21 -15.76 -1.61 2.68
N TRP A 22 -15.72 -2.22 1.49
CA TRP A 22 -15.65 -1.51 0.21
C TRP A 22 -16.83 -0.54 -0.04
N ILE A 23 -17.95 -0.80 0.63
CA ILE A 23 -19.18 0.02 0.59
C ILE A 23 -19.09 1.21 1.56
N SER A 24 -18.14 1.20 2.51
CA SER A 24 -17.91 2.33 3.41
C SER A 24 -17.39 3.51 2.59
N SER A 25 -18.12 4.63 2.66
CA SER A 25 -17.68 5.90 2.06
C SER A 25 -16.55 6.56 2.84
N ASN A 26 -16.04 5.94 3.91
CA ASN A 26 -14.99 6.47 4.74
C ASN A 26 -13.67 5.71 4.53
N THR A 27 -12.73 6.37 3.85
CA THR A 27 -11.39 5.85 3.59
C THR A 27 -10.59 5.56 4.86
N LEU A 28 -10.93 6.19 5.98
CA LEU A 28 -10.23 5.95 7.26
C LEU A 28 -10.55 4.58 7.86
N ASP A 29 -11.65 3.92 7.48
CA ASP A 29 -11.96 2.57 7.94
C ASP A 29 -10.91 1.55 7.51
N TYR A 30 -10.30 1.73 6.32
CA TYR A 30 -9.24 0.85 5.82
C TYR A 30 -7.98 0.90 6.69
N LEU A 31 -7.74 2.02 7.39
CA LEU A 31 -6.58 2.27 8.25
C LEU A 31 -6.77 1.71 9.67
N ASN A 32 -8.00 1.37 10.06
CA ASN A 32 -8.33 0.87 11.40
C ASN A 32 -8.10 -0.63 11.60
N HIS A 33 -7.60 -1.35 10.58
CA HIS A 33 -7.35 -2.78 10.67
C HIS A 33 -5.95 -3.11 11.23
N SER A 34 -5.85 -4.16 12.04
CA SER A 34 -4.56 -4.61 12.61
C SER A 34 -3.56 -5.08 11.55
N ALA A 35 -4.04 -5.68 10.46
CA ALA A 35 -3.20 -6.08 9.33
C ALA A 35 -2.54 -4.87 8.64
N TYR A 36 -3.24 -3.74 8.51
CA TYR A 36 -2.67 -2.49 7.97
C TYR A 36 -1.48 -2.03 8.81
N ARG A 37 -1.65 -1.96 10.14
CA ARG A 37 -0.58 -1.54 11.06
C ARG A 37 0.63 -2.44 10.97
N LYS A 38 0.43 -3.77 10.92
CA LYS A 38 1.52 -4.72 10.76
C LYS A 38 2.27 -4.55 9.44
N LEU A 39 1.56 -4.28 8.33
CA LEU A 39 2.20 -3.98 7.04
C LEU A 39 3.06 -2.72 7.12
N VAL A 40 2.62 -1.69 7.83
CA VAL A 40 3.40 -0.47 8.09
C VAL A 40 4.62 -0.77 8.98
N GLU A 41 4.45 -1.57 10.03
CA GLU A 41 5.53 -1.98 10.94
C GLU A 41 6.64 -2.78 10.24
N MET A 42 6.31 -3.55 9.20
CA MET A 42 7.33 -4.22 8.36
C MET A 42 8.28 -3.21 7.71
N GLY A 43 7.81 -1.98 7.45
CA GLY A 43 8.63 -0.87 6.98
C GLY A 43 9.16 -1.05 5.54
N LYS A 44 10.33 -0.45 5.27
CA LYS A 44 10.95 -0.42 3.93
C LYS A 44 11.07 -1.77 3.20
N PRO A 45 11.37 -2.91 3.84
CA PRO A 45 11.43 -4.19 3.12
C PRO A 45 10.07 -4.66 2.57
N ALA A 46 8.93 -4.13 3.04
CA ALA A 46 7.62 -4.44 2.48
C ALA A 46 7.31 -3.71 1.16
N ILE A 47 7.94 -2.55 0.92
CA ILE A 47 7.70 -1.69 -0.26
C ILE A 47 7.73 -2.45 -1.61
N PRO A 48 8.78 -3.24 -1.95
CA PRO A 48 8.80 -3.95 -3.24
C PRO A 48 7.57 -4.85 -3.42
N TYR A 49 7.15 -5.55 -2.37
CA TYR A 49 5.99 -6.45 -2.43
C TYR A 49 4.68 -5.67 -2.58
N ILE A 50 4.55 -4.51 -1.92
CA ILE A 50 3.39 -3.61 -2.08
C ILE A 50 3.30 -3.10 -3.53
N ILE A 51 4.42 -2.67 -4.11
CA ILE A 51 4.46 -2.20 -5.49
C ILE A 51 4.11 -3.32 -6.47
N GLU A 52 4.58 -4.54 -6.23
CA GLU A 52 4.17 -5.71 -7.03
C GLU A 52 2.66 -5.99 -6.96
N GLN A 53 2.02 -5.76 -5.80
CA GLN A 53 0.55 -5.86 -5.68
C GLN A 53 -0.14 -4.72 -6.44
N TYR A 54 0.37 -3.49 -6.36
CA TYR A 54 -0.12 -2.34 -7.12
C TYR A 54 -0.08 -2.57 -8.64
N LYS A 55 0.94 -3.27 -9.15
CA LYS A 55 1.07 -3.62 -10.57
C LYS A 55 0.07 -4.69 -11.03
N LYS A 56 -0.51 -5.47 -10.12
CA LYS A 56 -1.42 -6.59 -10.45
C LYS A 56 -2.88 -6.16 -10.64
N ASP A 57 -3.19 -4.86 -10.52
CA ASP A 57 -4.49 -4.18 -10.76
C ASP A 57 -5.69 -4.66 -9.92
N ASP A 58 -5.62 -5.83 -9.29
CA ASP A 58 -6.76 -6.58 -8.71
C ASP A 58 -7.07 -6.24 -7.25
N THR A 59 -6.39 -5.27 -6.64
CA THR A 59 -6.57 -4.98 -5.20
C THR A 59 -7.46 -3.76 -4.96
N LEU A 60 -8.59 -3.99 -4.30
CA LEU A 60 -9.51 -2.97 -3.76
C LEU A 60 -8.93 -2.21 -2.56
N CYS A 61 -7.73 -2.56 -2.09
CA CYS A 61 -7.09 -1.87 -0.97
C CYS A 61 -6.24 -0.70 -1.45
N GLU A 62 -6.22 0.34 -0.63
CA GLU A 62 -5.49 1.58 -0.91
C GLU A 62 -4.09 1.52 -0.32
N TRP A 63 -3.20 0.73 -0.94
CA TRP A 63 -1.84 0.55 -0.46
C TRP A 63 -1.00 1.84 -0.42
N GLY A 64 -1.45 2.91 -1.07
CA GLY A 64 -0.84 4.24 -1.03
C GLY A 64 -0.68 4.74 0.41
N PHE A 65 -1.64 4.47 1.30
CA PHE A 65 -1.52 4.84 2.71
C PHE A 65 -0.44 4.06 3.45
N VAL A 66 -0.25 2.78 3.11
CA VAL A 66 0.83 1.97 3.70
C VAL A 66 2.18 2.53 3.25
N LEU A 67 2.31 2.86 1.97
CA LEU A 67 3.51 3.45 1.42
C LEU A 67 3.79 4.83 2.00
N ASP A 68 2.78 5.70 2.15
CA ASP A 68 2.92 7.00 2.80
C ASP A 68 3.42 6.88 4.23
N GLU A 69 2.91 5.96 5.04
CA GLU A 69 3.39 5.78 6.42
C GLU A 69 4.82 5.22 6.47
N ILE A 70 5.14 4.23 5.62
CA ILE A 70 6.47 3.62 5.58
C ILE A 70 7.54 4.61 5.10
N THR A 71 7.21 5.41 4.08
CA THR A 71 8.16 6.31 3.40
C THR A 71 8.14 7.73 3.93
N ARG A 72 7.04 8.14 4.57
CA ARG A 72 6.71 9.51 4.99
C ARG A 72 6.66 10.51 3.84
N LEU A 73 6.25 10.08 2.64
CA LEU A 73 6.25 10.90 1.42
C LEU A 73 4.92 11.60 1.07
N ASP A 74 3.85 11.42 1.86
CA ASP A 74 2.54 12.08 1.70
C ASP A 74 2.07 12.17 0.22
N MET A 75 2.14 11.05 -0.50
CA MET A 75 1.82 10.97 -1.93
C MET A 75 0.32 10.82 -2.18
N VAL A 76 -0.44 10.35 -1.18
CA VAL A 76 -1.91 10.30 -1.24
C VAL A 76 -2.52 11.68 -0.98
N GLY A 77 -1.92 12.47 -0.09
CA GLY A 77 -2.44 13.78 0.31
C GLY A 77 -3.71 13.66 1.14
N TYR A 78 -4.79 14.34 0.74
CA TYR A 78 -6.06 14.33 1.49
C TYR A 78 -6.88 13.05 1.21
N PRO A 79 -7.21 12.24 2.23
CA PRO A 79 -7.92 10.97 2.06
C PRO A 79 -9.35 11.08 1.52
N ASP A 80 -9.93 12.28 1.50
CA ASP A 80 -11.30 12.55 1.08
C ASP A 80 -11.46 12.88 -0.42
N ASN A 81 -10.36 13.21 -1.12
CA ASN A 81 -10.43 13.68 -2.51
C ASN A 81 -9.16 13.36 -3.32
N PHE A 82 -8.76 12.10 -3.34
CA PHE A 82 -7.67 11.63 -4.18
C PHE A 82 -8.17 10.64 -5.24
N ASP A 83 -7.45 10.60 -6.36
CA ASP A 83 -7.69 9.62 -7.40
C ASP A 83 -6.76 8.40 -7.16
N PRO A 84 -7.31 7.22 -6.83
CA PRO A 84 -6.50 6.04 -6.51
C PRO A 84 -5.67 5.56 -7.70
N THR A 85 -6.08 5.87 -8.94
CA THR A 85 -5.33 5.52 -10.15
C THR A 85 -4.11 6.43 -10.32
N GLU A 86 -4.24 7.74 -10.07
CA GLU A 86 -3.10 8.66 -10.05
C GLU A 86 -2.11 8.33 -8.94
N VAL A 87 -2.59 8.09 -7.72
CA VAL A 87 -1.74 7.70 -6.59
C VAL A 87 -0.98 6.41 -6.93
N ARG A 88 -1.65 5.43 -7.56
CA ARG A 88 -1.00 4.21 -8.06
C ARG A 88 0.13 4.50 -9.04
N LYS A 89 -0.12 5.31 -10.05
CA LYS A 89 0.90 5.65 -11.05
C LYS A 89 2.10 6.35 -10.42
N ARG A 90 1.86 7.38 -9.60
CA ARG A 90 2.91 8.14 -8.90
C ARG A 90 3.79 7.23 -8.05
N TRP A 91 3.18 6.29 -7.32
CA TRP A 91 3.92 5.34 -6.50
C TRP A 91 4.79 4.38 -7.32
N ILE A 92 4.26 3.84 -8.41
CA ILE A 92 5.02 2.96 -9.31
C ILE A 92 6.19 3.72 -9.94
N GLU A 93 5.95 4.92 -10.48
CA GLU A 93 6.98 5.76 -11.09
C GLU A 93 8.08 6.15 -10.10
N CYS A 94 7.70 6.59 -8.89
CA CYS A 94 8.66 6.94 -7.85
C CYS A 94 9.52 5.75 -7.45
N TRP A 95 8.92 4.55 -7.31
CA TRP A 95 9.67 3.34 -7.00
C TRP A 95 10.65 2.97 -8.11
N GLU A 96 10.23 3.04 -9.38
CA GLU A 96 11.10 2.71 -10.52
C GLU A 96 12.29 3.69 -10.66
N GLN A 97 12.08 4.97 -10.37
CA GLN A 97 13.17 5.96 -10.29
C GLN A 97 14.15 5.62 -9.15
N GLN A 98 13.66 5.27 -7.96
CA GLN A 98 14.51 4.87 -6.84
C GLN A 98 15.34 3.60 -7.13
N GLN A 99 14.79 2.64 -7.89
CA GLN A 99 15.54 1.46 -8.31
C GLN A 99 16.65 1.80 -9.31
N THR A 100 16.45 2.82 -10.13
CA THR A 100 17.42 3.27 -11.13
C THR A 100 18.57 4.02 -10.47
N LEU A 101 18.28 4.92 -9.50
CA LEU A 101 19.28 5.70 -8.76
C LEU A 101 20.18 4.86 -7.83
N LYS A 102 19.76 3.65 -7.45
CA LYS A 102 20.58 2.73 -6.63
C LYS A 102 21.59 1.90 -7.44
N LYS A 103 21.62 2.04 -8.77
CA LYS A 103 22.51 1.31 -9.67
C LYS A 103 23.73 2.11 -10.14
N GLU A 104 23.87 3.35 -9.68
CA GLU A 104 25.03 4.24 -9.92
C GLU A 104 25.87 4.38 -8.64
#